data_AF-A0A558DKQ9-F1
#
_entry.id   AF-A0A558DKQ9-F1
#
_cell.length_a   1.000
_cell.length_b   1.000
_cell.length_c   1.000
_cell.angle_alpha   90.00
_cell.angle_beta   90.00
_cell.angle_gamma   90.00
#
_symmetry.space_group_name_H-M   'P 1'
#
loop_
_entity.id
_entity.type
_entity.pdbx_description
1 polymer ?
#
loop_
_entity_poly.entity_id
_entity_poly.type
_entity_poly.pdbx_seq_one_letter_code
_entity_poly.pdbx_strand_id
1 'polypeptide(L)'
;MGRPRGFDEDEVVRTAAALFAERAYDGVSVDDLVSHLGVHRNSLYKTFGSKRGLYLRALRRHVDEDVRPLADALAEAGGPMQASHLVAEAELDLLLLAAVERAPSDTEVAALVGEALEVLDLALGAVLPGSDTPKVSAFTAALLGLRLRARATGSPTDSDTTALAQRFETR
;
A
#
# COMPACT_ATOMS: atom_id res chain seq x y z
N MET A 1 33.34 -13.98 23.17
CA MET A 1 33.16 -12.98 22.10
C MET A 1 31.67 -12.77 21.91
N GLY A 2 31.19 -11.54 22.13
CA GLY A 2 29.77 -11.23 22.25
C GLY A 2 29.05 -11.29 20.89
N ARG A 3 27.95 -12.03 20.84
CA ARG A 3 26.98 -11.99 19.74
C ARG A 3 26.48 -10.55 19.61
N PRO A 4 26.54 -9.89 18.44
CA PRO A 4 26.03 -8.54 18.34
C PRO A 4 24.53 -8.58 18.66
N ARG A 5 24.12 -7.85 19.70
CA ARG A 5 22.72 -7.54 19.98
C ARG A 5 22.23 -6.57 18.90
N GLY A 6 21.99 -7.09 17.69
CA GLY A 6 21.31 -6.38 16.62
C GLY A 6 19.82 -6.71 16.65
N PHE A 7 18.99 -5.74 16.27
CA PHE A 7 17.59 -5.99 15.95
C PHE A 7 17.49 -6.59 14.54
N ASP A 8 16.39 -7.27 14.24
CA ASP A 8 16.10 -7.72 12.87
C ASP A 8 15.61 -6.52 12.05
N GLU A 9 16.39 -6.11 11.04
CA GLU A 9 16.05 -4.97 10.19
C GLU A 9 14.74 -5.18 9.44
N ASP A 10 14.47 -6.39 8.97
CA ASP A 10 13.25 -6.72 8.22
C ASP A 10 12.03 -6.68 9.13
N GLU A 11 12.15 -7.19 10.35
CA GLU A 11 11.11 -7.06 11.37
C GLU A 11 10.81 -5.60 11.68
N VAL A 12 11.86 -4.78 11.87
CA VAL A 12 11.69 -3.35 12.11
C VAL A 12 11.00 -2.65 10.95
N VAL A 13 11.35 -2.97 9.71
CA VAL A 13 10.72 -2.37 8.52
C VAL A 13 9.25 -2.80 8.41
N ARG A 14 8.92 -4.08 8.65
CA ARG A 14 7.53 -4.57 8.68
C ARG A 14 6.70 -3.85 9.73
N THR A 15 7.18 -3.80 10.97
CA THR A 15 6.45 -3.17 12.06
C THR A 15 6.32 -1.66 11.85
N ALA A 16 7.33 -1.01 11.26
CA ALA A 16 7.24 0.40 10.89
C ALA A 16 6.19 0.62 9.79
N ALA A 17 6.11 -0.26 8.78
CA ALA A 17 5.10 -0.19 7.73
C ALA A 17 3.67 -0.23 8.31
N ALA A 18 3.41 -1.16 9.22
CA ALA A 18 2.12 -1.25 9.91
C ALA A 18 1.79 0.02 10.71
N LEU A 19 2.77 0.56 11.45
CA LEU A 19 2.57 1.79 12.22
C LEU A 19 2.28 3.01 11.32
N PHE A 20 2.96 3.12 10.18
CA PHE A 20 2.69 4.16 9.20
C PHE A 20 1.35 3.95 8.48
N ALA A 21 0.92 2.70 8.25
CA ALA A 21 -0.42 2.40 7.73
C ALA A 21 -1.52 2.78 8.74
N GLU A 22 -1.25 2.67 10.04
CA GLU A 22 -2.19 3.06 11.09
C GLU A 22 -2.31 4.58 11.21
N ARG A 23 -1.17 5.29 11.32
CA ARG A 23 -1.11 6.69 11.78
C ARG A 23 -0.64 7.69 10.72
N ALA A 24 -0.41 7.21 9.50
CA ALA A 24 0.18 7.98 8.42
C ALA A 24 1.60 8.49 8.75
N TYR A 25 2.26 9.17 7.82
CA TYR A 25 3.67 9.55 8.04
C TYR A 25 3.78 10.55 9.16
N ASP A 26 3.03 11.66 9.11
CA ASP A 26 3.18 12.77 10.06
C ASP A 26 2.66 12.45 11.47
N GLY A 27 1.75 11.47 11.60
CA GLY A 27 1.24 11.00 12.89
C GLY A 27 2.19 10.09 13.67
N VAL A 28 3.35 9.73 13.13
CA VAL A 28 4.35 8.86 13.78
C VAL A 28 5.60 9.65 14.15
N SER A 29 5.92 9.82 15.42
CA SER A 29 7.19 10.44 15.83
C SER A 29 8.35 9.43 15.86
N VAL A 30 9.59 9.93 15.97
CA VAL A 30 10.75 9.05 16.20
C VAL A 30 10.67 8.37 17.57
N ASP A 31 10.07 9.03 18.57
CA ASP A 31 9.85 8.42 19.89
C ASP A 31 8.84 7.28 19.82
N ASP A 32 7.77 7.43 19.01
CA ASP A 32 6.83 6.34 18.74
C ASP A 32 7.54 5.17 18.07
N LEU A 33 8.37 5.43 17.06
CA LEU A 33 9.15 4.39 16.38
C LEU A 33 10.08 3.65 17.35
N VAL A 34 10.89 4.37 18.13
CA VAL A 34 11.80 3.77 19.11
C VAL A 34 11.04 2.91 20.13
N SER A 35 9.92 3.42 20.62
CA SER A 35 9.10 2.74 21.64
C SER A 35 8.38 1.52 21.08
N HIS A 36 7.80 1.63 19.89
CA HIS A 36 6.99 0.60 19.26
C HIS A 36 7.85 -0.51 18.62
N LEU A 37 9.01 -0.16 18.06
CA LEU A 37 9.94 -1.10 17.41
C LEU A 37 10.92 -1.75 18.40
N GLY A 38 10.97 -1.29 19.65
CA GLY A 38 11.90 -1.80 20.66
C GLY A 38 13.38 -1.56 20.32
N VAL A 39 13.68 -0.56 19.48
CA VAL A 39 15.05 -0.23 19.05
C VAL A 39 15.54 1.04 19.73
N HIS A 40 16.85 1.14 19.96
CA HIS A 40 17.45 2.40 20.41
C HIS A 40 17.47 3.44 19.28
N ARG A 41 17.20 4.71 19.62
CA ARG A 41 17.25 5.86 18.70
C ARG A 41 18.53 5.92 17.87
N ASN A 42 19.69 5.72 18.50
CA ASN A 42 20.98 5.73 17.80
C ASN A 42 21.08 4.62 16.75
N SER A 43 20.52 3.44 17.05
CA SER A 43 20.54 2.30 16.14
C SER A 43 19.61 2.53 14.94
N LEU A 44 18.43 3.13 15.17
CA LEU A 44 17.51 3.54 14.12
C LEU A 44 18.18 4.53 13.16
N TYR A 45 18.78 5.61 13.67
CA TYR A 45 19.47 6.58 12.83
C TYR A 45 20.71 6.00 12.13
N LYS A 46 21.47 5.14 12.80
CA LYS A 46 22.63 4.49 12.18
C LYS A 46 22.25 3.61 10.99
N THR A 47 21.07 2.97 11.05
CA THR A 47 20.63 1.98 10.05
C THR A 47 19.83 2.62 8.93
N PHE A 48 18.89 3.49 9.29
CA PHE A 48 17.92 4.07 8.35
C PHE A 48 18.18 5.55 8.06
N GLY A 49 19.13 6.19 8.74
CA GLY A 49 19.50 7.60 8.59
C GLY A 49 18.48 8.57 9.20
N SER A 50 17.18 8.32 9.01
CA SER A 50 16.09 9.17 9.46
C SER A 50 14.75 8.42 9.51
N LYS A 51 13.72 9.04 10.08
CA LYS A 51 12.32 8.59 9.94
C LYS A 51 11.92 8.45 8.47
N ARG A 52 12.31 9.42 7.62
CA ARG A 52 12.08 9.36 6.17
C ARG A 52 12.75 8.15 5.53
N GLY A 53 13.99 7.84 5.90
CA GLY A 53 14.70 6.68 5.36
C GLY A 53 14.06 5.34 5.78
N LEU A 54 13.58 5.23 7.02
CA LEU A 54 12.80 4.07 7.47
C LEU A 54 11.47 3.98 6.72
N TYR A 55 10.76 5.10 6.56
CA TYR A 55 9.50 5.16 5.82
C TYR A 55 9.65 4.72 4.36
N LEU A 56 10.72 5.15 3.68
CA LEU A 56 10.98 4.72 2.30
C LEU A 56 11.29 3.23 2.20
N ARG A 57 12.01 2.65 3.17
CA ARG A 57 12.20 1.19 3.21
C ARG A 57 10.88 0.46 3.47
N ALA A 58 10.05 0.96 4.39
CA ALA A 58 8.73 0.41 4.68
C ALA A 58 7.82 0.47 3.44
N LEU A 59 7.78 1.59 2.73
CA LEU A 59 6.99 1.74 1.52
C LEU A 59 7.49 0.84 0.38
N ARG A 60 8.81 0.75 0.16
CA ARG A 60 9.37 -0.20 -0.83
C ARG A 60 8.99 -1.64 -0.52
N ARG A 61 9.17 -2.05 0.73
CA ARG A 61 8.77 -3.38 1.18
C ARG A 61 7.28 -3.63 0.93
N HIS A 62 6.43 -2.66 1.25
CA HIS A 62 4.99 -2.76 1.02
C HIS A 62 4.64 -2.92 -0.46
N VAL A 63 5.33 -2.20 -1.35
CA VAL A 63 5.17 -2.40 -2.80
C VAL A 63 5.57 -3.81 -3.20
N ASP A 64 6.72 -4.31 -2.72
CA ASP A 64 7.25 -5.60 -3.12
C ASP A 64 6.52 -6.82 -2.50
N GLU A 65 6.06 -6.70 -1.26
CA GLU A 65 5.49 -7.83 -0.49
C GLU A 65 3.96 -7.82 -0.40
N ASP A 66 3.31 -6.68 -0.62
CA ASP A 66 1.84 -6.58 -0.55
C ASP A 66 1.23 -6.23 -1.92
N VAL A 67 1.75 -5.20 -2.58
CA VAL A 67 1.18 -4.71 -3.86
C VAL A 67 1.49 -5.65 -5.03
N ARG A 68 2.73 -6.11 -5.19
CA ARG A 68 3.09 -7.03 -6.30
C ARG A 68 2.35 -8.37 -6.20
N PRO A 69 2.29 -9.04 -5.03
CA PRO A 69 1.52 -10.28 -4.92
C PRO A 69 0.02 -10.07 -5.15
N LEU A 70 -0.54 -8.93 -4.75
CA LEU A 70 -1.91 -8.58 -5.10
C LEU A 70 -2.06 -8.47 -6.63
N ALA A 71 -1.14 -7.78 -7.31
CA ALA A 71 -1.18 -7.65 -8.77
C ALA A 71 -1.08 -9.00 -9.49
N ASP A 72 -0.23 -9.91 -9.01
CA ASP A 72 -0.15 -11.27 -9.52
C ASP A 72 -1.50 -12.01 -9.34
N ALA A 73 -2.14 -11.88 -8.18
CA ALA A 73 -3.46 -12.47 -7.93
C ALA A 73 -4.57 -11.83 -8.79
N LEU A 74 -4.48 -10.53 -9.05
CA LEU A 74 -5.41 -9.80 -9.92
C LEU A 74 -5.28 -10.22 -11.37
N ALA A 75 -4.06 -10.46 -11.86
CA ALA A 75 -3.82 -10.94 -13.22
C ALA A 75 -4.45 -12.32 -13.49
N GLU A 76 -4.59 -13.14 -12.43
CA GLU A 76 -5.22 -14.46 -12.48
C GLU A 76 -6.72 -14.44 -12.09
N ALA A 77 -7.29 -13.26 -11.82
CA ALA A 77 -8.70 -13.14 -11.43
C ALA A 77 -9.63 -13.46 -12.62
N GLY A 78 -10.65 -14.28 -12.38
CA GLY A 78 -11.62 -14.73 -13.39
C GLY A 78 -12.62 -13.67 -13.85
N GLY A 79 -12.47 -12.41 -13.43
CA GLY A 79 -13.32 -11.30 -13.83
C GLY A 79 -13.35 -10.14 -12.82
N PRO A 80 -14.04 -9.03 -13.15
CA PRO A 80 -14.06 -7.81 -12.36
C PRO A 80 -14.57 -7.99 -10.93
N MET A 81 -15.49 -8.92 -10.71
CA MET A 81 -15.98 -9.27 -9.38
C MET A 81 -14.89 -9.82 -8.47
N GLN A 82 -14.17 -10.84 -8.94
CA GLN A 82 -13.08 -11.44 -8.16
C GLN A 82 -11.95 -10.43 -7.92
N ALA A 83 -11.61 -9.62 -8.92
CA ALA A 83 -10.63 -8.55 -8.75
C ALA A 83 -11.07 -7.52 -7.71
N SER A 84 -12.35 -7.14 -7.68
CA SER A 84 -12.87 -6.18 -6.72
C SER A 84 -12.80 -6.69 -5.28
N HIS A 85 -13.08 -7.99 -5.07
CA HIS A 85 -12.91 -8.63 -3.76
C HIS A 85 -11.45 -8.68 -3.31
N LEU A 86 -10.53 -9.05 -4.22
CA LEU A 86 -9.09 -9.07 -3.91
C LEU A 86 -8.60 -7.68 -3.48
N VAL A 87 -9.00 -6.61 -4.17
CA VAL A 87 -8.64 -5.24 -3.77
C VAL A 87 -9.32 -4.83 -2.46
N ALA A 88 -10.56 -5.27 -2.20
CA ALA A 88 -11.29 -4.98 -0.96
C ALA A 88 -10.57 -5.54 0.28
N GLU A 89 -10.01 -6.74 0.16
CA GLU A 89 -9.33 -7.49 1.23
C GLU A 89 -7.85 -7.10 1.39
N ALA A 90 -7.25 -6.45 0.40
CA ALA A 90 -5.84 -6.13 0.40
C ALA A 90 -5.43 -5.06 1.42
N GLU A 91 -4.23 -5.23 1.99
CA GLU A 91 -3.55 -4.22 2.78
C GLU A 91 -2.94 -3.16 1.85
N LEU A 92 -3.67 -2.06 1.60
CA LEU A 92 -3.22 -0.97 0.72
C LEU A 92 -3.10 0.39 1.44
N ASP A 93 -3.33 0.40 2.75
CA ASP A 93 -3.48 1.65 3.50
C ASP A 93 -2.18 2.48 3.51
N LEU A 94 -1.01 1.84 3.60
CA LEU A 94 0.27 2.55 3.52
C LEU A 94 0.46 3.20 2.15
N LEU A 95 0.15 2.48 1.06
CA LEU A 95 0.20 3.03 -0.30
C LEU A 95 -0.76 4.21 -0.47
N LEU A 96 -2.02 4.08 -0.02
CA LEU A 96 -3.05 5.11 -0.14
C LEU A 96 -2.67 6.38 0.63
N LEU A 97 -2.19 6.24 1.87
CA LEU A 97 -1.73 7.37 2.67
C LEU A 97 -0.47 8.01 2.06
N ALA A 98 0.46 7.21 1.54
CA ALA A 98 1.64 7.72 0.85
C ALA A 98 1.27 8.59 -0.35
N ALA A 99 0.30 8.14 -1.16
CA ALA A 99 -0.19 8.86 -2.33
C ALA A 99 -0.82 10.21 -1.97
N VAL A 100 -1.57 10.28 -0.85
CA VAL A 100 -2.29 11.49 -0.45
C VAL A 100 -1.39 12.48 0.30
N GLU A 101 -0.60 12.01 1.27
CA GLU A 101 0.12 12.90 2.18
C GLU A 101 1.53 13.26 1.72
N ARG A 102 2.24 12.30 1.13
CA ARG A 102 3.70 12.40 0.94
C ARG A 102 4.09 12.57 -0.52
N ALA A 103 3.47 11.83 -1.44
CA ALA A 103 3.78 11.90 -2.86
C ALA A 103 3.75 13.34 -3.44
N PRO A 104 2.82 14.26 -3.07
CA PRO A 104 2.83 15.62 -3.60
C PRO A 104 4.07 16.46 -3.24
N SER A 105 4.82 16.07 -2.21
CA SER A 105 5.96 16.85 -1.68
C SER A 105 7.27 16.06 -1.61
N ASP A 106 7.26 14.78 -1.94
CA ASP A 106 8.41 13.88 -1.86
C ASP A 106 8.50 13.04 -3.14
N THR A 107 9.42 13.41 -4.03
CA THR A 107 9.54 12.82 -5.37
C THR A 107 9.88 11.32 -5.35
N GLU A 108 10.61 10.88 -4.33
CA GLU A 108 10.98 9.46 -4.18
C GLU A 108 9.77 8.63 -3.73
N VAL A 109 8.90 9.20 -2.88
CA VAL A 109 7.62 8.58 -2.53
C VAL A 109 6.68 8.58 -3.72
N ALA A 110 6.62 9.68 -4.48
CA ALA A 110 5.81 9.76 -5.70
C ALA A 110 6.19 8.69 -6.72
N ALA A 111 7.49 8.43 -6.89
CA ALA A 111 7.97 7.38 -7.79
C ALA A 111 7.50 5.98 -7.35
N LEU A 112 7.61 5.66 -6.05
CA LEU A 112 7.15 4.37 -5.52
C LEU A 112 5.63 4.19 -5.63
N VAL A 113 4.87 5.25 -5.36
CA VAL A 113 3.41 5.25 -5.55
C VAL A 113 3.06 5.06 -7.02
N GLY A 114 3.75 5.76 -7.92
CA GLY A 114 3.54 5.62 -9.37
C GLY A 114 3.79 4.20 -9.85
N GLU A 115 4.91 3.60 -9.45
CA GLU A 115 5.25 2.20 -9.78
C GLU A 115 4.17 1.22 -9.29
N ALA A 116 3.71 1.39 -8.05
CA ALA A 116 2.66 0.55 -7.48
C ALA A 116 1.33 0.68 -8.26
N LEU A 117 0.93 1.90 -8.62
CA LEU A 117 -0.28 2.15 -9.40
C LEU A 117 -0.18 1.59 -10.82
N GLU A 118 0.97 1.73 -11.48
CA GLU A 118 1.21 1.15 -12.81
C GLU A 118 1.09 -0.38 -12.80
N VAL A 119 1.62 -1.03 -11.76
CA VAL A 119 1.50 -2.49 -11.58
C VAL A 119 0.05 -2.92 -11.37
N LEU A 120 -0.72 -2.17 -10.55
CA LEU A 120 -2.14 -2.46 -10.34
C LEU A 120 -2.98 -2.23 -11.60
N ASP A 121 -2.75 -1.13 -12.33
CA ASP A 121 -3.43 -0.83 -13.59
C ASP A 121 -3.17 -1.92 -14.64
N LEU A 122 -1.92 -2.40 -14.76
CA LEU A 122 -1.58 -3.47 -15.68
C LEU A 122 -2.36 -4.76 -15.35
N ALA A 123 -2.38 -5.16 -14.08
CA ALA A 123 -3.08 -6.36 -13.63
C ALA A 123 -4.60 -6.26 -13.82
N LEU A 124 -5.21 -5.12 -13.44
CA LEU A 124 -6.64 -4.88 -13.61
C LEU A 124 -7.05 -4.75 -15.09
N GLY A 125 -6.14 -4.32 -15.95
CA GLY A 125 -6.33 -4.32 -17.40
C GLY A 125 -6.55 -5.73 -17.98
N ALA A 126 -5.88 -6.74 -17.43
CA ALA A 126 -6.07 -8.14 -17.85
C ALA A 126 -7.49 -8.66 -17.53
N VAL A 127 -8.08 -8.15 -16.44
CA VAL A 127 -9.43 -8.53 -15.96
C VAL A 127 -10.55 -7.84 -16.75
N LEU A 128 -10.22 -6.78 -17.48
CA LEU A 128 -11.17 -5.97 -18.24
C LEU A 128 -10.92 -6.06 -19.76
N PRO A 129 -11.05 -7.25 -20.39
CA PRO A 129 -10.67 -7.46 -21.79
C PRO A 129 -11.41 -6.50 -22.73
N GLY A 130 -10.66 -5.91 -23.67
CA GLY A 130 -11.19 -4.92 -24.62
C GLY A 130 -11.38 -3.51 -24.05
N SER A 131 -11.00 -3.27 -22.79
CA SER A 131 -11.00 -1.93 -22.20
C SER A 131 -9.79 -1.12 -22.63
N ASP A 132 -9.98 0.19 -22.76
CA ASP A 132 -8.90 1.14 -23.00
C ASP A 132 -8.24 1.58 -21.68
N THR A 133 -7.06 2.20 -21.77
CA THR A 133 -6.32 2.68 -20.60
C THR A 133 -7.15 3.60 -19.69
N PRO A 134 -7.97 4.55 -20.20
CA PRO A 134 -8.85 5.36 -19.36
C PRO A 134 -9.86 4.54 -18.54
N LYS A 135 -10.47 3.50 -19.13
CA LYS A 135 -11.45 2.65 -18.41
C LYS A 135 -10.79 1.82 -17.31
N VAL A 136 -9.58 1.31 -17.55
CA VAL A 136 -8.80 0.59 -16.53
C VAL A 136 -8.45 1.53 -15.38
N SER A 137 -7.87 2.70 -15.68
CA SER A 137 -7.52 3.69 -14.67
C SER A 137 -8.73 4.15 -13.85
N ALA A 138 -9.89 4.32 -14.48
CA ALA A 138 -11.14 4.65 -13.78
C ALA A 138 -11.61 3.53 -12.85
N PHE A 139 -11.44 2.26 -13.24
CA PHE A 139 -11.77 1.11 -12.39
C PHE A 139 -10.84 1.03 -11.18
N THR A 140 -9.53 1.13 -11.40
CA THR A 140 -8.51 1.16 -10.34
C THR A 140 -8.80 2.32 -9.37
N ALA A 141 -9.00 3.54 -9.88
CA ALA A 141 -9.30 4.71 -9.06
C ALA A 141 -10.58 4.53 -8.24
N ALA A 142 -11.61 3.90 -8.80
CA ALA A 142 -12.85 3.61 -8.09
C ALA A 142 -12.63 2.60 -6.96
N LEU A 143 -11.92 1.51 -7.19
CA LEU A 143 -11.61 0.51 -6.15
C LEU A 143 -10.77 1.10 -5.01
N LEU A 144 -9.70 1.83 -5.35
CA LEU A 144 -8.84 2.50 -4.36
C LEU A 144 -9.61 3.60 -3.60
N GLY A 145 -10.50 4.32 -4.30
CA GLY A 145 -11.39 5.30 -3.67
C GLY A 145 -12.38 4.68 -2.67
N LEU A 146 -12.93 3.50 -2.99
CA LEU A 146 -13.79 2.76 -2.06
C LEU A 146 -13.01 2.31 -0.81
N ARG A 147 -11.78 1.82 -0.98
CA ARG A 147 -10.88 1.50 0.14
C ARG A 147 -10.59 2.70 1.04
N LEU A 148 -10.27 3.85 0.43
CA LEU A 148 -10.02 5.09 1.18
C LEU A 148 -11.27 5.53 1.97
N ARG A 149 -12.46 5.40 1.38
CA ARG A 149 -13.74 5.70 2.06
C ARG A 149 -13.99 4.76 3.23
N ALA A 150 -13.82 3.46 3.04
CA ALA A 150 -13.99 2.46 4.09
C ALA A 150 -13.06 2.71 5.27
N ARG A 151 -11.80 3.07 5.01
CA ARG A 151 -10.87 3.50 6.05
C ARG A 151 -11.38 4.74 6.81
N ALA A 152 -11.89 5.74 6.09
CA ALA A 152 -12.36 6.99 6.69
C ALA A 152 -13.64 6.81 7.53
N THR A 153 -14.52 5.86 7.17
CA THR A 153 -15.81 5.65 7.85
C THR A 153 -15.84 4.42 8.77
N GLY A 154 -14.82 3.56 8.72
CA GLY A 154 -14.82 2.25 9.36
C GLY A 154 -15.84 1.27 8.77
N SER A 155 -16.36 1.54 7.57
CA SER A 155 -17.41 0.73 6.94
C SER A 155 -16.81 -0.34 6.01
N PRO A 156 -17.39 -1.55 5.93
CA PRO A 156 -16.96 -2.56 4.96
C PRO A 156 -17.23 -2.10 3.52
N THR A 157 -16.38 -2.53 2.57
CA THR A 157 -16.48 -2.17 1.14
C THR A 157 -17.33 -3.13 0.29
N ASP A 158 -17.80 -4.24 0.84
CA ASP A 158 -18.32 -5.39 0.07
C ASP A 158 -19.49 -5.03 -0.85
N SER A 159 -20.47 -4.25 -0.38
CA SER A 159 -21.62 -3.87 -1.21
C SER A 159 -21.23 -2.91 -2.35
N ASP A 160 -20.33 -1.97 -2.06
CA ASP A 160 -19.93 -0.93 -3.03
C ASP A 160 -19.00 -1.50 -4.11
N THR A 161 -18.09 -2.39 -3.72
CA THR A 161 -17.18 -3.10 -4.63
C THR A 161 -17.94 -4.07 -5.53
N THR A 162 -18.92 -4.79 -4.99
CA THR A 162 -19.84 -5.64 -5.77
C THR A 162 -20.61 -4.82 -6.81
N ALA A 163 -21.20 -3.69 -6.40
CA ALA A 163 -21.97 -2.83 -7.30
C ALA A 163 -21.10 -2.19 -8.40
N LEU A 164 -19.83 -1.89 -8.09
CA LEU A 164 -18.86 -1.41 -9.07
C LEU A 164 -18.52 -2.52 -10.08
N ALA A 165 -18.17 -3.71 -9.62
CA ALA A 165 -17.81 -4.85 -10.48
C ALA A 165 -18.88 -5.16 -11.53
N GLN A 166 -20.15 -5.23 -11.10
CA GLN A 166 -21.28 -5.50 -12.01
C GLN A 166 -21.38 -4.49 -13.17
N ARG A 167 -21.04 -3.21 -12.92
CA ARG A 167 -21.04 -2.18 -13.97
C ARG A 167 -19.96 -2.41 -15.02
N PHE A 168 -18.86 -3.06 -14.65
CA PHE A 168 -17.73 -3.35 -15.54
C PHE A 168 -17.82 -4.72 -16.20
N GLU A 169 -18.67 -5.63 -15.73
CA GLU A 169 -18.98 -6.93 -16.39
C GLU A 169 -19.93 -6.81 -17.58
N THR A 170 -20.81 -5.80 -17.61
CA THR A 170 -21.97 -5.78 -18.52
C THR A 170 -21.71 -5.17 -19.91
N ARG A 171 -20.46 -5.09 -20.39
CA ARG A 171 -20.15 -4.53 -21.73
C ARG A 171 -18.95 -5.15 -22.42
#